data_AF-A0A2K2TFY7-F1
#
_entry.id   AF-A0A2K2TFY7-F1
#
_cell.length_a   1.000
_cell.length_b   1.000
_cell.length_c   1.000
_cell.angle_alpha   90.00
_cell.angle_beta   90.00
_cell.angle_gamma   90.00
#
_symmetry.space_group_name_H-M   'P 1'
#
loop_
_entity.id
_entity.type
_entity.pdbx_description
1 polymer ?
#
loop_
_entity_poly.entity_id
_entity_poly.type
_entity_poly.pdbx_seq_one_letter_code
_entity_poly.pdbx_strand_id
1 'polypeptide(L)'
;MFKYTSRMIERNFELERDFGISELKIYAYRYDDSLRVIGSIKSSRIKEAFTLALVAYDTNGDIVLTDENDSYGSGIVTSRISPKTFFDDFPFSFSCWESQVPKISKIKIYPVGD
;
A
#
# COMPACT_ATOMS: atom_id res chain seq x y z
N MET A 1 -3.50 17.31 10.48
CA MET A 1 -3.46 16.26 9.44
C MET A 1 -2.42 16.63 8.40
N PHE A 2 -1.43 15.77 8.16
CA PHE A 2 -0.39 15.96 7.14
C PHE A 2 -0.65 15.01 5.97
N LYS A 3 -0.64 15.48 4.72
CA LYS A 3 -0.87 14.62 3.54
C LYS A 3 0.45 14.37 2.80
N TYR A 4 0.69 13.12 2.42
CA TYR A 4 1.82 12.77 1.57
C TYR A 4 1.49 13.12 0.12
N THR A 5 2.38 13.87 -0.53
CA THR A 5 2.26 14.15 -1.95
C THR A 5 2.75 12.95 -2.77
N SER A 6 2.40 12.90 -4.06
CA SER A 6 2.86 11.83 -4.96
C SER A 6 4.38 11.68 -5.02
N ARG A 7 5.14 12.77 -4.79
CA ARG A 7 6.61 12.74 -4.75
C ARG A 7 7.18 12.06 -3.50
N MET A 8 6.38 11.97 -2.45
CA MET A 8 6.74 11.31 -1.19
C MET A 8 6.31 9.84 -1.16
N ILE A 9 5.67 9.37 -2.23
CA ILE A 9 5.19 7.99 -2.36
C ILE A 9 5.99 7.35 -3.50
N GLU A 10 6.90 6.45 -3.13
CA GLU A 10 7.66 5.64 -4.07
C GLU A 10 6.84 4.44 -4.54
N ARG A 11 6.95 4.18 -5.83
CA ARG A 11 6.30 3.07 -6.52
C ARG A 11 7.32 2.31 -7.36
N ASN A 12 7.11 1.00 -7.50
CA ASN A 12 7.88 0.16 -8.39
C ASN A 12 6.98 -0.28 -9.56
N PHE A 13 6.93 0.53 -10.61
CA PHE A 13 6.07 0.29 -11.77
C PHE A 13 6.40 -1.00 -12.53
N GLU A 14 7.67 -1.43 -12.51
CA GLU A 14 8.07 -2.71 -13.13
C GLU A 14 7.45 -3.88 -12.39
N LEU A 15 7.66 -3.92 -11.08
CA LEU A 15 7.10 -4.94 -10.20
C LEU A 15 5.56 -4.93 -10.24
N GLU A 16 4.93 -3.76 -10.21
CA GLU A 16 3.48 -3.63 -10.37
C GLU A 16 2.98 -4.32 -11.66
N ARG A 17 3.64 -4.11 -12.79
CA ARG A 17 3.29 -4.76 -14.07
C ARG A 17 3.55 -6.27 -14.06
N ASP A 18 4.54 -6.72 -13.32
CA ASP A 18 4.84 -8.15 -13.19
C ASP A 18 3.69 -8.89 -12.50
N PHE A 19 3.11 -8.28 -11.46
CA PHE A 19 1.91 -8.80 -10.79
C PHE A 19 0.58 -8.53 -11.55
N GLY A 20 0.63 -7.78 -12.65
CA GLY A 20 -0.54 -7.46 -13.47
C GLY A 20 -1.34 -6.25 -12.98
N ILE A 21 -0.73 -5.38 -12.18
CA ILE A 21 -1.33 -4.12 -11.74
C ILE A 21 -1.22 -3.09 -12.89
N SER A 22 -2.38 -2.66 -13.39
CA SER A 22 -2.47 -1.66 -14.46
C SER A 22 -2.50 -0.23 -13.93
N GLU A 23 -3.08 -0.03 -12.75
CA GLU A 23 -3.14 1.26 -12.07
C GLU A 23 -3.10 1.02 -10.55
N LEU A 24 -2.28 1.78 -9.83
CA LEU A 24 -2.28 1.81 -8.37
C LEU A 24 -2.50 3.27 -7.92
N LYS A 25 -3.61 3.49 -7.22
CA LYS A 25 -3.97 4.79 -6.62
C LYS A 25 -3.70 4.72 -5.14
N ILE A 26 -2.98 5.70 -4.62
CA ILE A 26 -2.58 5.76 -3.21
C ILE A 26 -2.95 7.13 -2.65
N TYR A 27 -3.62 7.13 -1.51
CA TYR A 27 -3.83 8.30 -0.68
C TYR A 27 -3.30 8.03 0.72
N ALA A 28 -2.26 8.75 1.12
CA ALA A 28 -1.59 8.59 2.40
C ALA A 28 -1.62 9.90 3.21
N TYR A 29 -1.92 9.80 4.50
CA TYR A 29 -1.95 10.93 5.40
C TYR A 29 -1.63 10.52 6.84
N ARG A 30 -1.17 11.49 7.63
CA ARG A 30 -1.00 11.38 9.07
C ARG A 30 -2.14 12.08 9.78
N TYR A 31 -2.68 11.39 10.77
CA TYR A 31 -3.64 11.93 11.72
C TYR A 31 -3.20 11.48 13.11
N ASP A 32 -2.86 12.44 13.97
CA ASP A 32 -2.19 12.21 15.25
C ASP A 32 -0.94 11.33 15.09
N ASP A 33 -0.79 10.29 15.90
CA ASP A 33 0.32 9.32 15.84
C ASP A 33 0.04 8.13 14.90
N SER A 34 -0.93 8.29 13.98
CA SER A 34 -1.28 7.27 13.00
C SER A 34 -0.88 7.65 11.58
N LEU A 35 -0.26 6.71 10.88
CA LEU A 35 -0.16 6.72 9.43
C LEU A 35 -1.36 5.96 8.88
N ARG A 36 -2.12 6.61 8.00
CA ARG A 36 -3.21 5.99 7.27
C ARG A 36 -2.91 6.03 5.79
N VAL A 37 -3.00 4.87 5.15
CA VAL A 37 -2.90 4.73 3.71
C VAL A 37 -4.13 3.99 3.23
N ILE A 38 -4.79 4.54 2.22
CA ILE A 38 -5.90 3.90 1.52
C ILE A 38 -5.66 4.00 0.03
N GLY A 39 -6.17 3.05 -0.72
CA GLY A 39 -5.99 3.06 -2.16
C GLY A 39 -6.77 2.01 -2.89
N SER A 40 -6.54 1.94 -4.19
CA SER A 40 -7.12 0.94 -5.07
C SER A 40 -6.10 0.46 -6.10
N ILE A 41 -6.12 -0.84 -6.37
CA ILE A 41 -5.45 -1.46 -7.48
C ILE A 41 -6.46 -1.71 -8.57
N LYS A 42 -6.14 -1.34 -9.80
CA LYS A 42 -6.87 -1.76 -11.00
C LYS A 42 -6.06 -2.82 -11.74
N SER A 43 -6.70 -3.94 -12.05
CA SER A 43 -6.10 -5.01 -12.84
C SER A 43 -7.17 -5.74 -13.64
N SER A 44 -6.90 -5.99 -14.91
CA SER A 44 -7.74 -6.88 -15.75
C SER A 44 -7.25 -8.33 -15.75
N ARG A 45 -6.06 -8.59 -15.20
CA ARG A 45 -5.47 -9.93 -15.11
C ARG A 45 -4.35 -9.95 -14.08
N ILE A 46 -4.70 -10.32 -12.85
CA ILE A 46 -3.74 -10.63 -11.79
C ILE A 46 -3.01 -11.93 -12.18
N LYS A 47 -1.67 -11.90 -12.25
CA LYS A 47 -0.88 -13.05 -12.76
C LYS A 47 -0.65 -14.12 -11.69
N GLU A 48 -0.44 -13.69 -10.45
CA GLU A 48 -0.20 -14.53 -9.29
C GLU A 48 -0.83 -13.89 -8.04
N ALA A 49 -0.96 -14.65 -6.96
CA ALA A 49 -1.50 -14.10 -5.73
C ALA A 49 -0.45 -13.24 -5.02
N PHE A 50 -0.88 -12.13 -4.41
CA PHE A 50 0.02 -11.23 -3.70
C PHE A 50 -0.68 -10.46 -2.59
N THR A 51 0.10 -9.92 -1.67
CA THR A 51 -0.28 -8.87 -0.72
C THR A 51 0.45 -7.57 -1.08
N LEU A 52 0.10 -6.47 -0.44
CA LEU A 52 0.87 -5.23 -0.51
C LEU A 52 1.67 -5.05 0.77
N ALA A 53 2.95 -4.71 0.62
CA ALA A 53 3.78 -4.24 1.71
C ALA A 53 3.91 -2.72 1.67
N LEU A 54 4.01 -2.12 2.85
CA LEU A 54 4.34 -0.72 3.07
C LEU A 54 5.67 -0.63 3.82
N VAL A 55 6.55 0.24 3.33
CA VAL A 55 7.78 0.62 4.03
C VAL A 55 7.83 2.13 4.15
N ALA A 56 8.03 2.64 5.34
CA ALA A 56 8.16 4.07 5.60
C ALA A 56 9.59 4.41 6.02
N TYR A 57 10.05 5.55 5.53
CA TYR A 57 11.42 6.03 5.71
C TYR A 57 11.41 7.41 6.38
N ASP A 58 12.41 7.66 7.23
CA ASP A 58 12.66 9.00 7.77
C ASP A 58 13.37 9.91 6.75
N THR A 59 13.84 11.09 7.18
CA THR A 59 14.57 12.04 6.31
C THR A 59 15.98 11.60 5.96
N ASN A 60 16.58 10.68 6.74
CA ASN A 60 17.91 10.13 6.50
C ASN A 60 17.85 8.93 5.55
N GLY A 61 16.65 8.38 5.31
CA GLY A 61 16.43 7.19 4.51
C GLY A 61 16.42 5.90 5.34
N ASP A 62 16.39 6.01 6.67
CA ASP A 62 16.29 4.86 7.56
C ASP A 62 14.85 4.33 7.55
N ILE A 63 14.70 3.00 7.58
CA ILE A 63 13.40 2.35 7.71
C ILE A 63 12.90 2.55 9.14
N VAL A 64 11.74 3.21 9.27
CA VAL A 64 11.11 3.48 10.57
C VAL A 64 9.81 2.71 10.78
N LEU A 65 9.28 2.10 9.71
CA LEU A 65 8.04 1.35 9.74
C LEU A 65 7.97 0.37 8.57
N THR A 66 7.49 -0.84 8.84
CA THR A 66 7.11 -1.83 7.82
C THR A 66 5.76 -2.40 8.19
N ASP A 67 4.87 -2.58 7.22
CA ASP A 67 3.55 -3.15 7.45
C ASP A 67 3.06 -3.93 6.22
N GLU A 68 2.09 -4.82 6.43
CA GLU A 68 1.36 -5.50 5.37
C GLU A 68 -0.06 -4.95 5.29
N ASN A 69 -0.70 -5.02 4.12
CA ASN A 69 -2.01 -4.39 3.97
C ASN A 69 -3.08 -5.15 4.75
N ASP A 70 -3.99 -4.37 5.32
CA ASP A 70 -5.18 -4.90 5.98
C ASP A 70 -6.17 -5.44 4.95
N SER A 71 -7.03 -6.35 5.42
CA SER A 71 -8.26 -6.70 4.72
C SER A 71 -9.22 -5.52 4.71
N TYR A 72 -9.80 -5.20 3.56
CA TYR A 72 -10.69 -4.04 3.43
C TYR A 72 -12.13 -4.40 3.82
N GLY A 73 -12.51 -4.22 5.09
CA GLY A 73 -13.89 -4.40 5.58
C GLY A 73 -14.16 -5.78 6.20
N SER A 74 -15.42 -6.21 6.26
CA SER A 74 -15.84 -7.46 6.90
C SER A 74 -16.21 -8.54 5.87
N GLY A 75 -15.38 -9.59 5.77
CA GLY A 75 -15.79 -10.92 5.31
C GLY A 75 -15.61 -11.28 3.83
N ILE A 76 -15.41 -10.32 2.91
CA ILE A 76 -15.28 -10.63 1.46
C ILE A 76 -13.96 -10.14 0.85
N VAL A 77 -13.41 -9.02 1.31
CA VAL A 77 -12.16 -8.46 0.75
C VAL A 77 -10.99 -8.90 1.62
N THR A 78 -10.24 -9.88 1.14
CA THR A 78 -9.00 -10.32 1.77
C THR A 78 -7.87 -9.32 1.51
N SER A 79 -6.92 -9.22 2.43
CA SER A 79 -5.64 -8.49 2.20
C SER A 79 -4.90 -9.05 0.99
N ARG A 80 -5.09 -10.34 0.71
CA ARG A 80 -4.56 -11.06 -0.45
C ARG A 80 -5.40 -10.78 -1.70
N ILE A 81 -4.72 -10.47 -2.80
CA ILE A 81 -5.30 -10.29 -4.13
C ILE A 81 -4.98 -11.54 -4.94
N SER A 82 -5.99 -12.13 -5.61
CA SER A 82 -5.87 -13.45 -6.26
C SER A 82 -6.25 -13.41 -7.75
N PRO A 83 -5.63 -14.25 -8.61
CA PRO A 83 -5.89 -14.31 -10.06
C PRO A 83 -7.33 -14.59 -10.51
N LYS A 84 -8.19 -15.14 -9.64
CA LYS A 84 -9.54 -15.64 -10.01
C LYS A 84 -10.67 -14.80 -9.41
N THR A 85 -10.43 -13.52 -9.18
CA THR A 85 -11.44 -12.62 -8.63
C THR A 85 -12.38 -12.09 -9.73
N PHE A 86 -13.66 -11.93 -9.40
CA PHE A 86 -14.68 -11.38 -10.31
C PHE A 86 -14.59 -9.86 -10.51
N PHE A 87 -13.64 -9.20 -9.84
CA PHE A 87 -13.50 -7.76 -9.78
C PHE A 87 -12.18 -7.33 -10.41
N ASP A 88 -12.21 -6.18 -11.07
CA ASP A 88 -11.01 -5.55 -11.66
C ASP A 88 -10.42 -4.45 -10.77
N ASP A 89 -11.13 -4.05 -9.71
CA ASP A 89 -10.72 -3.03 -8.75
C ASP A 89 -10.63 -3.62 -7.33
N PHE A 90 -9.47 -3.46 -6.69
CA PHE A 90 -9.15 -4.03 -5.38
C PHE A 90 -8.80 -2.90 -4.40
N PRO A 91 -9.66 -2.57 -3.43
CA PRO A 91 -9.33 -1.60 -2.40
C PRO A 91 -8.33 -2.20 -1.42
N PHE A 92 -7.47 -1.36 -0.84
CA PHE A 92 -6.56 -1.74 0.24
C PHE A 92 -6.42 -0.61 1.25
N SER A 93 -5.99 -0.96 2.46
CA SER A 93 -5.64 0.00 3.50
C SER A 93 -4.46 -0.46 4.34
N PHE A 94 -3.76 0.51 4.94
CA PHE A 94 -2.82 0.32 6.02
C PHE A 94 -3.17 1.31 7.13
N SER A 95 -3.12 0.85 8.38
CA SER A 95 -3.34 1.68 9.55
C SER A 95 -2.31 1.40 10.63
N CYS A 96 -1.22 2.15 10.61
CA CYS A 96 -0.11 1.95 11.52
C CYS A 96 -0.12 3.02 12.64
N TRP A 97 0.00 2.59 13.89
CA TRP A 97 0.10 3.47 15.05
C TRP A 97 1.49 3.32 15.66
N GLU A 98 2.34 4.32 15.47
CA GLU A 98 3.75 4.23 15.84
C GLU A 98 4.29 5.59 16.27
N SER A 99 5.11 5.59 17.33
CA SER A 99 5.75 6.81 17.85
C SER A 99 6.66 7.50 16.81
N GLN A 100 7.05 6.77 15.76
CA GLN A 100 7.90 7.26 14.68
C GLN A 100 7.14 7.87 13.50
N VAL A 101 5.80 7.80 13.47
CA VAL A 101 4.97 8.38 12.39
C VAL A 101 5.28 9.88 12.11
N PRO A 102 5.52 10.73 13.13
CA PRO A 102 5.91 12.12 12.89
C PRO A 102 7.22 12.30 12.10
N LYS A 103 8.10 11.29 12.06
CA LYS A 103 9.40 11.32 11.37
C LYS A 103 9.34 10.84 9.92
N ILE A 104 8.26 10.19 9.51
CA ILE A 104 8.13 9.61 8.17
C ILE A 104 8.15 10.73 7.11
N SER A 105 9.17 10.68 6.25
CA SER A 105 9.38 11.60 5.14
C SER A 105 8.93 11.01 3.80
N LYS A 106 8.96 9.68 3.66
CA LYS A 106 8.70 8.96 2.42
C LYS A 106 8.07 7.60 2.71
N ILE A 107 7.22 7.13 1.81
CA ILE A 107 6.55 5.83 1.90
C ILE A 107 6.77 5.10 0.59
N LYS A 108 6.95 3.78 0.64
CA LYS A 108 7.00 2.88 -0.51
C LYS A 108 5.91 1.83 -0.34
N ILE A 109 5.16 1.57 -1.41
CA ILE A 109 4.16 0.50 -1.45
C ILE A 109 4.43 -0.38 -2.66
N TYR A 110 4.43 -1.68 -2.47
CA TYR A 110 4.72 -2.64 -3.53
C TYR A 110 4.06 -4.00 -3.28
N PRO A 111 3.76 -4.76 -4.34
CA PRO A 111 3.24 -6.12 -4.19
C PRO A 111 4.34 -7.07 -3.72
N VAL A 112 3.95 -8.03 -2.89
CA VAL A 112 4.77 -9.14 -2.40
C VAL A 112 4.06 -10.44 -2.77
N GLY A 113 4.71 -11.25 -3.59
CA GLY A 113 4.19 -12.55 -4.01
C GLY A 113 4.27 -13.59 -2.89
N ASP A 114 3.39 -14.58 -2.98
CA ASP A 114 3.45 -15.79 -2.16
C ASP A 114 4.54 -16.77 -2.62
#